data_AF-A0A3S3Q2S9-F1
#
_entry.id   AF-A0A3S3Q2S9-F1
#
_cell.length_a   1.000
_cell.length_b   1.000
_cell.length_c   1.000
_cell.angle_alpha   90.00
_cell.angle_beta   90.00
_cell.angle_gamma   90.00
#
_symmetry.space_group_name_H-M   'P 1'
#
loop_
_entity.id
_entity.type
_entity.pdbx_description
1 polymer ?
#
loop_
_entity_poly.entity_id
_entity_poly.type
_entity_poly.pdbx_seq_one_letter_code
_entity_poly.pdbx_strand_id
1 'polypeptide(L)' 'MAESFQKKEDIKKNVLRKKLKASKKQERKTNNNKGKGFESMIAYVDANGNLSSTPPESRIIQRAPITKSEVQYR' A
#
# COMPACT_ATOMS: atom_id res chain seq x y z
N MET A 1 45.89 -13.20 24.45
CA MET A 1 45.79 -12.75 23.05
C MET A 1 45.28 -11.32 23.03
N ALA A 2 46.09 -10.36 22.59
CA ALA A 2 45.67 -8.96 22.46
C ALA A 2 45.05 -8.77 21.07
N GLU A 3 43.71 -8.79 20.98
CA GLU A 3 43.04 -8.33 19.76
C GLU A 3 43.28 -6.83 19.59
N SER A 4 43.84 -6.44 18.44
CA SER A 4 44.09 -5.04 18.12
C SER A 4 42.76 -4.26 18.04
N PHE A 5 42.77 -3.01 18.52
CA PHE A 5 41.60 -2.13 18.53
C PHE A 5 40.93 -2.01 17.15
N GLN A 6 41.75 -2.00 16.10
CA GLN A 6 41.31 -1.92 14.71
C GLN A 6 40.42 -3.11 14.30
N LYS A 7 40.78 -4.34 14.70
CA LYS A 7 39.96 -5.53 14.44
C LYS A 7 38.59 -5.44 15.13
N LYS A 8 38.56 -4.92 16.36
CA LYS A 8 37.31 -4.75 17.12
C LYS A 8 36.38 -3.73 16.48
N GLU A 9 36.92 -2.63 15.95
CA GLU A 9 36.12 -1.62 15.24
C GLU A 9 35.56 -2.14 13.91
N ASP A 10 36.36 -2.87 13.14
CA ASP A 10 35.90 -3.46 11.87
C ASP A 10 34.77 -4.45 12.08
N ILE A 11 34.86 -5.28 13.12
CA ILE A 11 33.79 -6.21 13.52
C ILE A 11 32.51 -5.44 13.86
N LYS A 12 32.60 -4.38 14.68
CA LYS A 12 31.44 -3.52 15.01
C LYS A 12 30.80 -2.93 13.76
N LYS A 13 31.61 -2.38 12.85
CA LYS A 13 31.12 -1.79 11.59
C LYS A 13 30.42 -2.82 10.70
N ASN A 14 30.91 -4.06 10.67
CA ASN A 14 30.28 -5.15 9.92
C ASN A 14 28.96 -5.60 10.54
N VAL A 15 28.88 -5.69 11.87
CA VAL A 15 27.64 -6.01 12.60
C VAL A 15 26.57 -4.94 12.35
N LEU A 16 26.94 -3.65 12.42
CA LEU A 16 26.02 -2.55 12.13
C LEU A 16 25.52 -2.61 10.68
N ARG A 17 26.40 -2.84 9.71
CA ARG A 17 26.02 -3.01 8.29
C ARG A 17 25.04 -4.17 8.09
N LYS A 18 25.24 -5.31 8.77
CA LYS A 18 24.31 -6.44 8.73
C LYS A 18 22.95 -6.08 9.32
N LYS A 19 22.92 -5.41 10.48
CA LYS A 19 21.68 -4.96 11.14
C LYS A 19 20.90 -3.98 10.26
N LEU A 20 21.57 -3.00 9.65
CA LEU A 20 20.95 -2.04 8.74
C LEU A 20 20.35 -2.72 7.50
N LYS A 21 21.08 -3.66 6.89
CA LYS A 21 20.57 -4.44 5.75
C LYS A 21 19.34 -5.28 6.14
N ALA A 22 19.34 -5.88 7.32
CA ALA A 22 18.21 -6.66 7.83
C ALA A 22 16.98 -5.78 8.08
N SER A 23 17.16 -4.62 8.73
CA SER A 23 16.08 -3.65 8.97
C SER A 23 15.47 -3.16 7.65
N LYS A 24 16.30 -2.74 6.69
CA LYS A 24 15.83 -2.31 5.35
C LYS A 24 15.08 -3.42 4.60
N LYS A 25 15.46 -4.69 4.80
CA LYS A 25 14.74 -5.84 4.25
C LYS A 25 13.38 -6.03 4.93
N GLN A 26 13.28 -5.85 6.24
CA GLN A 26 12.01 -5.94 6.98
C GLN A 26 11.07 -4.79 6.60
N GLU A 27 11.56 -3.56 6.53
CA GLU A 27 10.78 -2.39 6.11
C GLU A 27 10.21 -2.58 4.68
N ARG A 28 11.03 -3.09 3.75
CA ARG A 28 10.55 -3.47 2.43
C ARG A 28 9.55 -4.62 2.43
N LYS A 29 9.48 -5.45 3.47
CA LYS A 29 8.45 -6.50 3.57
C LYS A 29 7.15 -5.95 4.16
N THR A 30 7.24 -5.08 5.16
CA THR A 30 6.08 -4.52 5.85
C THR A 30 5.42 -3.39 5.07
N ASN A 31 6.21 -2.57 4.37
CA ASN A 31 5.74 -1.39 3.64
C ASN A 31 5.67 -1.59 2.11
N ASN A 32 5.85 -2.82 1.63
CA ASN A 32 5.68 -3.07 0.19
C ASN A 32 4.20 -3.17 -0.15
N ASN A 33 3.70 -2.15 -0.85
CA ASN A 33 2.34 -2.12 -1.39
C ASN A 33 2.11 -3.13 -2.52
N LYS A 34 3.15 -3.79 -3.06
CA LYS A 34 3.01 -4.83 -4.08
C LYS A 34 2.58 -6.14 -3.42
N GLY A 35 1.29 -6.45 -3.50
CA GLY A 35 0.69 -7.65 -2.91
C GLY A 35 -0.46 -7.37 -1.95
N LYS A 36 -0.83 -6.09 -1.75
CA LYS A 36 -2.15 -5.77 -1.20
C LYS A 36 -3.19 -6.35 -2.16
N GLY A 37 -4.09 -7.20 -1.64
CA GLY A 37 -5.09 -7.91 -2.44
C GLY A 37 -6.05 -6.94 -3.15
N PHE A 38 -6.86 -7.47 -4.08
CA PHE A 38 -7.83 -6.68 -4.86
C PHE A 38 -8.72 -5.78 -3.99
N GLU A 39 -9.14 -6.28 -2.83
CA GLU A 39 -9.91 -5.53 -1.82
C GLU A 39 -9.23 -4.22 -1.38
N SER A 40 -7.90 -4.18 -1.35
CA SER A 40 -7.15 -2.98 -0.96
C SER A 40 -6.97 -1.96 -2.10
N MET A 41 -7.34 -2.31 -3.33
CA MET A 41 -7.41 -1.39 -4.47
C MET A 41 -8.79 -0.77 -4.61
N ILE A 42 -9.81 -1.38 -4.01
CA ILE A 42 -11.16 -0.83 -3.99
C ILE A 42 -11.26 0.17 -2.85
N ALA A 43 -11.61 1.41 -3.19
CA ALA A 43 -11.99 2.43 -2.22
C ALA A 43 -13.41 2.88 -2.53
N TYR A 44 -14.20 3.10 -1.48
CA TYR A 44 -15.56 3.61 -1.63
C TYR A 44 -15.53 5.14 -1.58
N VAL A 45 -16.46 5.77 -2.29
CA VAL A 45 -16.60 7.22 -2.33
C VAL A 45 -17.94 7.59 -1.71
N ASP A 46 -17.94 8.54 -0.77
CA ASP A 46 -19.16 9.07 -0.16
C ASP A 46 -19.87 10.08 -1.06
N ALA A 47 -21.05 10.57 -0.64
CA ALA A 47 -21.83 11.55 -1.41
C ALA A 47 -21.12 12.89 -1.64
N ASN A 48 -20.05 13.17 -0.88
CA ASN A 48 -19.28 14.41 -0.95
C ASN A 48 -17.96 14.23 -1.71
N GLY A 49 -17.70 13.04 -2.27
CA GLY A 49 -16.48 12.75 -3.02
C GLY A 49 -15.27 12.37 -2.16
N ASN A 50 -15.45 12.14 -0.85
CA ASN A 50 -14.37 11.69 0.02
C ASN A 50 -14.24 10.16 0.03
N LEU A 51 -13.02 9.68 0.21
CA LEU A 51 -12.76 8.24 0.33
C LEU A 51 -13.29 7.74 1.69
N SER A 52 -14.14 6.72 1.66
CA SER A 52 -14.67 6.05 2.83
C SER A 52 -14.25 4.57 2.86
N SER A 53 -14.03 4.04 4.07
CA SER A 53 -13.82 2.61 4.30
C SER A 53 -15.13 1.83 4.35
N THR A 54 -16.27 2.51 4.47
CA THR A 54 -17.59 1.87 4.49
C THR A 54 -18.09 1.67 3.06
N PRO A 55 -18.53 0.45 2.70
CA PRO A 55 -19.19 0.23 1.43
C PRO A 55 -20.45 1.11 1.36
N PRO A 56 -20.79 1.67 0.18
CA PRO A 56 -22.04 2.38 0.02
C PRO A 56 -23.17 1.39 0.27
N GLU A 57 -23.96 1.61 1.32
CA GLU A 57 -25.14 0.79 1.61
C GLU A 57 -26.05 0.78 0.39
N SER A 58 -26.06 -0.35 -0.34
CA SER A 58 -27.00 -0.80 -1.38
C SER A 58 -27.79 0.25 -2.16
N ARG A 59 -27.20 1.43 -2.40
CA ARG A 59 -27.63 2.36 -3.45
C ARG A 59 -27.06 1.80 -4.73
N ILE A 60 -27.55 0.61 -5.10
CA ILE A 60 -27.68 0.22 -6.48
C ILE A 60 -28.47 1.37 -7.07
N ILE A 61 -27.75 2.31 -7.67
CA ILE A 61 -28.33 3.40 -8.41
C ILE A 61 -29.21 2.68 -9.41
N GLN A 62 -30.53 2.74 -9.20
CA GLN A 62 -31.51 2.44 -10.23
C GLN A 62 -31.27 3.49 -11.31
N ARG A 63 -30.18 3.33 -12.08
CA ARG A 63 -29.96 4.11 -13.28
C ARG A 63 -31.15 3.72 -14.13
N ALA A 64 -32.13 4.62 -14.21
CA ALA A 64 -33.29 4.43 -15.03
C ALA A 64 -32.81 3.95 -16.42
N PRO A 65 -33.44 2.93 -17.01
CA PRO A 65 -33.04 2.46 -18.33
C PRO A 65 -33.07 3.66 -19.28
N ILE A 66 -31.92 3.95 -19.90
CA ILE A 66 -31.80 5.02 -20.90
C ILE A 66 -32.85 4.72 -21.98
N THR A 67 -33.84 5.59 -22.11
CA THR A 67 -34.89 5.42 -23.11
C THR A 67 -34.28 5.70 -24.48
N LYS A 68 -34.61 4.88 -25.47
CA LYS A 68 -34.04 4.95 -26.83
C LYS A 68 -34.24 6.33 -27.51
N SER A 69 -35.12 7.17 -26.98
CA SER A 69 -35.38 8.54 -27.45
C SER A 69 -34.21 9.51 -27.22
N GLU A 70 -33.37 9.30 -26.20
CA GLU A 70 -32.25 10.20 -25.90
C GLU A 70 -31.00 9.94 -26.77
N VAL A 71 -30.93 8.79 -27.43
CA VAL A 71 -29.78 8.39 -28.28
C VAL A 71 -29.90 8.93 -29.71
N GLN A 72 -31.07 9.43 -30.11
CA GLN A 72 -31.36 9.83 -31.50
C GLN A 72 -30.95 11.27 -31.85
N TYR A 73 -30.25 11.99 -30.97
CA TYR A 73 -29.75 13.34 -31.23
C TYR A 73 -28.27 13.50 -30.83
N ARG A 74 -27.41 12.60 -31.31
CA ARG A 74 -25.96 12.81 -31.32
C ARG A 74 -25.35 12.43 -32.65
#